data_AF-A0A5C5VID6-F1
#
_entry.id   AF-A0A5C5VID6-F1
#
_cell.length_a   1.000
_cell.length_b   1.000
_cell.length_c   1.000
_cell.angle_alpha   90.00
_cell.angle_beta   90.00
_cell.angle_gamma   90.00
#
_symmetry.space_group_name_H-M   'P 1'
#
loop_
_entity.id
_entity.type
_entity.pdbx_description
1 polymer ?
#
loop_
_entity_poly.entity_id
_entity_poly.type
_entity_poly.pdbx_seq_one_letter_code
_entity_poly.pdbx_strand_id
1 'polypeptide(L)'
;MARRPSPWFRKDRNAWFVTISGERHNLGPDKAEAFELFYQLMRQPTSKKVSPRSFASVADAFLEWTLRNRAEETYHWYRVRIQSFLDANRDMRIDSLRPYHVEQWAAVDGHSINTRRNRMRAVKRCLRWACSQGYIETNPIAHLSVPSAEGREVYICPTEFETLLSFVRTERFAELLKATYQTGCRPQEILRVEARHVDLANSRWVFPKSESKGKRTPRIIYLSEYVLELTSRLVDQHPTGKLFRNNSGGPWTTSSVGCQFTNLQCRMGKQRMRELSVRIPEAAIAKRIKTLRPCRVSGGREVAKTPAVLREEAKQKLTALEAKNHAPRYSLYAFRHSWATNALQTSGLDGLTVAVLMGHKDPSTLARTYQHLSHNPAHLLQQARRIAV
;
A
#
# COMPACT_ATOMS: atom_id res chain seq x y z
N MET A 1 7.88 4.04 45.48
CA MET A 1 9.34 3.78 45.43
C MET A 1 9.56 2.27 45.44
N ALA A 2 10.21 1.71 44.42
CA ALA A 2 10.60 0.30 44.44
C ALA A 2 11.65 0.08 45.55
N ARG A 3 11.41 -0.85 46.47
CA ARG A 3 12.38 -1.21 47.51
C ARG A 3 13.68 -1.69 46.84
N ARG A 4 14.82 -1.13 47.23
CA ARG A 4 16.13 -1.64 46.80
C ARG A 4 16.29 -3.06 47.33
N PRO A 5 16.72 -4.04 46.51
CA PRO A 5 16.91 -5.40 46.99
C PRO A 5 18.00 -5.42 48.07
N SER A 6 17.73 -6.07 49.20
CA SER A 6 18.67 -6.26 50.30
C SER A 6 18.66 -7.72 50.76
N PRO A 7 19.82 -8.35 51.00
CA PRO A 7 19.88 -9.67 51.61
C PRO A 7 19.17 -9.73 52.97
N TRP A 8 18.49 -10.84 53.25
CA TRP A 8 17.79 -11.10 54.51
C TRP A 8 17.99 -12.55 54.94
N PHE A 9 18.09 -12.78 56.25
CA PHE A 9 18.33 -14.11 56.81
C PHE A 9 17.03 -14.84 57.08
N ARG A 10 16.96 -16.11 56.70
CA ARG A 10 15.78 -16.95 56.85
C ARG A 10 16.05 -18.10 57.83
N LYS A 11 15.43 -18.02 59.02
CA LYS A 11 15.70 -18.90 60.17
C LYS A 11 15.39 -20.40 59.93
N ASP A 12 14.33 -20.73 59.17
CA ASP A 12 13.92 -22.12 58.86
C ASP A 12 14.83 -22.82 57.82
N ARG A 13 15.71 -22.08 57.16
CA ARG A 13 16.65 -22.58 56.14
C ARG A 13 18.11 -22.32 56.49
N ASN A 14 18.36 -21.67 57.63
CA ASN A 14 19.68 -21.27 58.11
C ASN A 14 20.55 -20.62 57.01
N ALA A 15 19.95 -19.74 56.19
CA ALA A 15 20.62 -19.14 55.04
C ALA A 15 20.11 -17.73 54.71
N TRP A 16 20.97 -16.96 54.06
CA TRP A 16 20.70 -15.64 53.51
C TRP A 16 20.04 -15.74 52.13
N PHE A 17 19.08 -14.87 51.86
CA PHE A 17 18.38 -14.79 50.59
C PHE A 17 18.27 -13.34 50.11
N VAL A 18 18.13 -13.14 48.80
CA VAL A 18 17.76 -11.84 48.21
C VAL A 18 16.78 -12.05 47.07
N THR A 19 15.87 -11.09 46.88
CA THR A 19 14.96 -11.09 45.73
C THR A 19 15.39 -10.01 44.75
N ILE A 20 15.82 -10.40 43.54
CA ILE A 20 16.24 -9.49 42.47
C ILE A 20 15.32 -9.73 41.28
N SER A 21 14.67 -8.69 40.76
CA SER A 21 13.77 -8.78 39.59
C SER A 21 12.65 -9.85 39.69
N GLY A 22 12.19 -10.17 40.90
CA GLY A 22 11.12 -11.15 41.15
C GLY A 22 11.59 -12.59 41.37
N GLU A 23 12.90 -12.87 41.24
CA GLU A 23 13.49 -14.17 41.51
C GLU A 23 14.22 -14.17 42.87
N ARG A 24 14.11 -15.27 43.63
CA ARG A 24 14.73 -15.41 44.95
C ARG A 24 16.02 -16.23 44.85
N HIS A 25 17.15 -15.62 45.18
CA HIS A 25 18.46 -16.25 45.21
C HIS A 25 18.81 -16.68 46.63
N ASN A 26 19.31 -17.91 46.80
CA ASN A 26 19.94 -18.38 48.03
C ASN A 26 21.42 -17.94 48.01
N LEU A 27 21.86 -17.25 49.03
CA LEU A 27 23.20 -16.67 49.15
C LEU A 27 24.10 -17.45 50.13
N GLY A 28 23.59 -18.52 50.73
CA GLY A 28 24.34 -19.38 51.64
C GLY A 28 24.16 -19.03 53.14
N PRO A 29 24.72 -19.85 54.04
CA PRO A 29 24.56 -19.69 55.49
C PRO A 29 25.42 -18.57 56.09
N ASP A 30 26.61 -18.32 55.53
CA ASP A 30 27.55 -17.32 56.02
C ASP A 30 27.15 -15.90 55.59
N LYS A 31 27.24 -14.95 56.52
CA LYS A 31 26.82 -13.56 56.29
C LYS A 31 27.80 -12.80 55.40
N ALA A 32 29.10 -12.98 55.57
CA ALA A 32 30.10 -12.25 54.81
C ALA A 32 30.10 -12.71 53.35
N GLU A 33 30.07 -14.03 53.14
CA GLU A 33 29.97 -14.63 51.80
C GLU A 33 28.67 -14.25 51.09
N ALA A 34 27.54 -14.22 51.81
CA ALA A 34 26.26 -13.84 51.24
C ALA A 34 26.22 -12.40 50.71
N PHE A 35 26.87 -11.47 51.42
CA PHE A 35 26.96 -10.08 50.96
C PHE A 35 27.92 -9.92 49.77
N GLU A 36 29.02 -10.67 49.72
CA GLU A 36 29.91 -10.73 48.55
C GLU A 36 29.18 -11.28 47.32
N LEU A 37 28.46 -12.40 47.46
CA LEU A 37 27.60 -12.97 46.41
C LEU A 37 26.51 -12.00 45.95
N PHE A 38 25.91 -11.25 46.87
CA PHE A 38 24.96 -10.19 46.53
C PHE A 38 25.61 -9.07 45.72
N TYR A 39 26.80 -8.59 46.10
CA TYR A 39 27.52 -7.56 45.35
C TYR A 39 27.96 -8.06 43.98
N GLN A 40 28.37 -9.32 43.85
CA GLN A 40 28.67 -9.94 42.56
C GLN A 40 27.42 -10.00 41.67
N LEU A 41 26.27 -10.42 42.20
CA LEU A 41 24.99 -10.45 41.48
C LEU A 41 24.52 -9.06 41.03
N MET A 42 24.77 -8.02 41.84
CA MET A 42 24.43 -6.63 41.49
C MET A 42 25.39 -6.00 40.47
N ARG A 43 26.63 -6.53 40.36
CA ARG A 43 27.65 -6.08 39.38
C ARG A 43 27.51 -6.76 38.02
N GLN A 44 26.80 -7.87 37.91
CA GLN A 44 26.49 -8.48 36.62
C GLN A 44 25.54 -7.54 35.84
N PRO A 45 25.86 -7.20 34.58
CA PRO A 45 24.95 -6.41 33.75
C PRO A 45 23.62 -7.16 33.67
N THR A 46 22.54 -6.51 34.13
CA THR A 46 21.19 -7.04 34.00
C THR A 46 20.90 -7.14 32.51
N SER A 47 21.11 -8.31 31.91
CA SER A 47 20.60 -8.56 30.57
C SER A 47 19.09 -8.39 30.68
N LYS A 48 18.53 -7.33 30.09
CA LYS A 48 17.11 -7.33 29.75
C LYS A 48 16.91 -8.48 28.77
N LYS A 49 16.67 -9.68 29.29
CA LYS A 49 16.11 -10.78 28.52
C LYS A 49 14.70 -10.33 28.13
N VAL A 50 14.58 -9.63 27.01
CA VAL A 50 13.29 -9.49 26.32
C VAL A 50 12.86 -10.91 26.05
N SER A 51 11.91 -11.42 26.83
CA SER A 51 11.56 -12.84 26.73
C SER A 51 11.10 -13.12 25.29
N PRO A 52 11.44 -14.28 24.71
CA PRO A 52 10.94 -14.73 23.40
C PRO A 52 9.41 -14.84 23.31
N ARG A 53 8.67 -14.44 24.36
CA ARG A 53 7.21 -14.39 24.43
C ARG A 53 6.63 -13.03 24.03
N SER A 54 7.40 -11.97 23.76
CA SER A 54 6.82 -10.69 23.31
C SER A 54 6.54 -10.71 21.80
N PHE A 55 5.39 -10.17 21.38
CA PHE A 55 5.07 -10.01 19.97
C PHE A 55 6.04 -9.05 19.26
N ALA A 56 6.53 -8.02 19.97
CA ALA A 56 7.50 -7.06 19.44
C ALA A 56 8.79 -7.73 18.98
N SER A 57 9.37 -8.62 19.79
CA SER A 57 10.61 -9.35 19.42
C SER A 57 10.41 -10.19 18.15
N VAL A 58 9.29 -10.91 18.07
CA VAL A 58 8.93 -11.70 16.88
C VAL A 58 8.70 -10.82 15.65
N ALA A 59 8.05 -9.66 15.83
CA ALA A 59 7.82 -8.68 14.78
C ALA A 59 9.13 -8.09 14.24
N ASP A 60 10.07 -7.73 15.12
CA ASP A 60 11.37 -7.19 14.72
C ASP A 60 12.16 -8.21 13.90
N ALA A 61 12.23 -9.47 14.36
CA ALA A 61 12.88 -10.55 13.63
C ALA A 61 12.22 -10.79 12.24
N PHE A 62 10.89 -10.73 12.18
CA PHE A 62 10.15 -10.86 10.91
C PHE A 62 10.45 -9.70 9.95
N LEU A 63 10.50 -8.47 10.47
CA LEU A 63 10.75 -7.28 9.69
C LEU A 63 12.20 -7.25 9.18
N GLU A 64 13.17 -7.62 10.01
CA GLU A 64 14.57 -7.77 9.61
C GLU A 64 14.72 -8.84 8.52
N TRP A 65 14.12 -10.01 8.72
CA TRP A 65 14.10 -11.06 7.69
C TRP A 65 13.45 -10.55 6.40
N THR A 66 12.34 -9.81 6.49
CA THR A 66 11.65 -9.27 5.33
C THR A 66 12.52 -8.26 4.57
N LEU A 67 13.24 -7.39 5.27
CA LEU A 67 14.16 -6.42 4.67
C LEU A 67 15.28 -7.12 3.88
N ARG A 68 15.85 -8.19 4.46
CA ARG A 68 16.95 -8.95 3.83
C ARG A 68 16.50 -9.82 2.66
N ASN A 69 15.27 -10.33 2.69
CA ASN A 69 14.81 -11.39 1.77
C ASN A 69 13.72 -10.96 0.78
N ARG A 70 13.13 -9.77 0.93
CA ARG A 70 12.02 -9.26 0.10
C ARG A 70 12.35 -7.87 -0.43
N ALA A 71 11.50 -7.37 -1.33
CA ALA A 71 11.64 -6.01 -1.81
C ALA A 71 11.42 -5.00 -0.67
N GLU A 72 12.14 -3.89 -0.70
CA GLU A 72 12.07 -2.81 0.30
C GLU A 72 10.63 -2.30 0.52
N GLU A 73 9.85 -2.11 -0.55
CA GLU A 73 8.43 -1.75 -0.46
C GLU A 73 7.60 -2.78 0.32
N THR A 74 7.94 -4.06 0.23
CA THR A 74 7.27 -5.13 1.00
C THR A 74 7.61 -5.00 2.49
N TYR A 75 8.86 -4.69 2.82
CA TYR A 75 9.26 -4.38 4.19
C TYR A 75 8.48 -3.18 4.74
N HIS A 76 8.45 -2.05 4.02
CA HIS A 76 7.70 -0.87 4.47
C HIS A 76 6.21 -1.16 4.64
N TRP A 77 5.62 -1.94 3.73
CA TRP A 77 4.22 -2.35 3.82
C TRP A 77 3.93 -3.13 5.11
N TYR A 78 4.79 -4.06 5.50
CA TYR A 78 4.66 -4.81 6.75
C TYR A 78 4.94 -3.92 7.95
N ARG A 79 6.05 -3.16 7.94
CA ARG A 79 6.50 -2.30 9.04
C ARG A 79 5.40 -1.35 9.49
N VAL A 80 4.80 -0.59 8.58
CA VAL A 80 3.75 0.39 8.93
C VAL A 80 2.55 -0.28 9.62
N ARG A 81 2.15 -1.46 9.15
CA ARG A 81 0.99 -2.19 9.70
C ARG A 81 1.31 -2.85 11.03
N ILE A 82 2.46 -3.49 11.14
CA ILE A 82 2.90 -4.16 12.36
C ILE A 82 3.19 -3.14 13.45
N GLN A 83 3.83 -2.01 13.12
CA GLN A 83 4.03 -0.91 14.06
C GLN A 83 2.69 -0.37 14.57
N SER A 84 1.72 -0.12 13.67
CA SER A 84 0.38 0.31 14.08
C SER A 84 -0.32 -0.70 15.00
N PHE A 85 -0.02 -2.00 14.91
CA PHE A 85 -0.52 -3.01 15.84
C PHE A 85 0.16 -2.93 17.21
N LEU A 86 1.50 -2.79 17.22
CA LEU A 86 2.30 -2.61 18.42
C LEU A 86 1.92 -1.34 19.19
N ASP A 87 1.67 -0.24 18.48
CA ASP A 87 1.30 1.04 19.10
C ASP A 87 -0.03 0.95 19.87
N ALA A 88 -0.97 0.14 19.36
CA ALA A 88 -2.28 -0.10 19.97
C ALA A 88 -2.27 -1.23 21.02
N ASN A 89 -1.29 -2.14 20.97
CA ASN A 89 -1.17 -3.30 21.83
C ASN A 89 0.24 -3.37 22.41
N ARG A 90 0.62 -2.32 23.16
CA ARG A 90 1.95 -2.24 23.78
C ARG A 90 2.15 -3.43 24.70
N ASP A 91 3.34 -4.01 24.65
CA ASP A 91 3.75 -5.16 25.46
C ASP A 91 2.95 -6.46 25.22
N MET A 92 2.21 -6.55 24.10
CA MET A 92 1.47 -7.76 23.72
C MET A 92 2.39 -8.98 23.73
N ARG A 93 1.97 -10.02 24.44
CA ARG A 93 2.66 -11.31 24.49
C ARG A 93 2.03 -12.30 23.52
N ILE A 94 2.85 -13.19 22.96
CA ILE A 94 2.43 -14.25 22.05
C ILE A 94 1.41 -15.19 22.74
N ASP A 95 1.65 -15.55 24.00
CA ASP A 95 0.79 -16.44 24.78
C ASP A 95 -0.57 -15.81 25.14
N SER A 96 -0.64 -14.48 25.22
CA SER A 96 -1.87 -13.71 25.45
C SER A 96 -2.58 -13.29 24.16
N LEU A 97 -1.92 -13.39 23.00
CA LEU A 97 -2.52 -12.98 21.73
C LEU A 97 -3.67 -13.91 21.34
N ARG A 98 -4.77 -13.33 20.83
CA ARG A 98 -5.99 -14.05 20.41
C ARG A 98 -6.52 -13.40 19.13
N PRO A 99 -7.32 -14.13 18.31
CA PRO A 99 -7.87 -13.59 17.08
C PRO A 99 -8.60 -12.25 17.25
N TYR A 100 -9.40 -12.10 18.32
CA TYR A 100 -10.19 -10.88 18.54
C TYR A 100 -9.33 -9.62 18.73
N HIS A 101 -8.13 -9.71 19.30
CA HIS A 101 -7.21 -8.57 19.42
C HIS A 101 -6.85 -8.00 18.05
N VAL A 102 -6.63 -8.88 17.06
CA VAL A 102 -6.30 -8.47 15.69
C VAL A 102 -7.54 -7.93 14.97
N GLU A 103 -8.72 -8.53 15.20
CA GLU A 103 -9.98 -8.07 14.62
C GLU A 103 -10.38 -6.68 15.09
N GLN A 104 -10.36 -6.46 16.41
CA GLN A 104 -10.69 -5.18 17.04
C GLN A 104 -9.72 -4.08 16.57
N TRP A 105 -8.42 -4.34 16.58
CA TRP A 105 -7.42 -3.39 16.08
C TRP A 105 -7.56 -3.08 14.57
N ALA A 106 -8.02 -4.05 13.78
CA ALA A 106 -8.21 -3.85 12.35
C ALA A 106 -9.51 -3.11 12.02
N ALA A 107 -10.49 -3.12 12.93
CA ALA A 107 -11.81 -2.49 12.80
C ALA A 107 -11.79 -1.00 13.16
N VAL A 108 -10.97 -0.22 12.45
CA VAL A 108 -10.95 1.25 12.57
C VAL A 108 -12.02 1.87 11.67
N ASP A 109 -12.81 2.78 12.22
CA ASP A 109 -13.86 3.49 11.50
C ASP A 109 -13.34 4.19 10.24
N GLY A 110 -14.09 4.07 9.15
CA GLY A 110 -13.75 4.66 7.85
C GLY A 110 -12.73 3.86 7.01
N HIS A 111 -12.13 2.78 7.54
CA HIS A 111 -11.34 1.88 6.72
C HIS A 111 -12.21 1.00 5.82
N SER A 112 -11.76 0.78 4.58
CA SER A 112 -12.37 -0.21 3.68
C SER A 112 -12.10 -1.65 4.12
N ILE A 113 -12.92 -2.59 3.65
CA ILE A 113 -12.75 -4.03 3.90
C ILE A 113 -11.36 -4.51 3.44
N ASN A 114 -10.87 -4.03 2.30
CA ASN A 114 -9.51 -4.35 1.84
C ASN A 114 -8.42 -3.80 2.77
N THR A 115 -8.61 -2.62 3.36
CA THR A 115 -7.67 -2.06 4.35
C THR A 115 -7.67 -2.91 5.62
N ARG A 116 -8.86 -3.26 6.15
CA ARG A 116 -9.02 -4.18 7.30
C ARG A 116 -8.37 -5.53 7.01
N ARG A 117 -8.67 -6.16 5.87
CA ARG A 117 -8.04 -7.40 5.37
C ARG A 117 -6.53 -7.30 5.40
N ASN A 118 -5.96 -6.23 4.84
CA ASN A 118 -4.51 -6.05 4.75
C ASN A 118 -3.84 -5.89 6.12
N ARG A 119 -4.48 -5.19 7.07
CA ARG A 119 -4.04 -5.08 8.46
C ARG A 119 -3.96 -6.47 9.11
N MET A 120 -5.04 -7.25 9.04
CA MET A 120 -5.11 -8.60 9.61
C MET A 120 -4.08 -9.55 8.96
N ARG A 121 -3.92 -9.47 7.62
CA ARG A 121 -2.94 -10.28 6.89
C ARG A 121 -1.50 -10.02 7.30
N ALA A 122 -1.15 -8.79 7.69
CA ALA A 122 0.20 -8.46 8.12
C ALA A 122 0.58 -9.24 9.40
N VAL A 123 -0.27 -9.15 10.42
CA VAL A 123 -0.06 -9.86 11.70
C VAL A 123 -0.11 -11.38 11.49
N LYS A 124 -1.11 -11.88 10.75
CA LYS A 124 -1.23 -13.31 10.45
C LYS A 124 -0.01 -13.86 9.71
N ARG A 125 0.57 -13.09 8.79
CA ARG A 125 1.79 -13.49 8.07
C ARG A 125 3.02 -13.50 8.98
N CYS A 126 3.17 -12.50 9.84
CA CYS A 126 4.26 -12.42 10.81
C CYS A 126 4.30 -13.69 11.69
N LEU A 127 3.17 -14.06 12.30
CA LEU A 127 3.12 -15.22 13.19
C LEU A 127 3.22 -16.55 12.46
N ARG A 128 2.69 -16.65 11.24
CA ARG A 128 2.91 -17.83 10.39
C ARG A 128 4.40 -18.00 10.07
N TRP A 129 5.10 -16.91 9.76
CA TRP A 129 6.55 -16.95 9.54
C TRP A 129 7.28 -17.35 10.82
N ALA A 130 6.96 -16.74 11.96
CA ALA A 130 7.58 -17.02 13.24
C ALA A 130 7.47 -18.51 13.64
N CYS A 131 6.28 -19.08 13.47
CA CYS A 131 6.04 -20.50 13.71
C CYS A 131 6.85 -21.39 12.75
N SER A 132 6.88 -21.05 11.45
CA SER A 132 7.70 -21.78 10.47
C SER A 132 9.22 -21.68 10.66
N GLN A 133 9.68 -20.75 11.50
CA GLN A 133 11.09 -20.55 11.82
C GLN A 133 11.44 -21.02 13.23
N GLY A 134 10.47 -21.56 13.99
CA GLY A 134 10.69 -22.07 15.35
C GLY A 134 10.76 -21.00 16.44
N TYR A 135 10.45 -19.73 16.16
CA TYR A 135 10.39 -18.68 17.19
C TYR A 135 9.21 -18.88 18.16
N ILE A 136 8.13 -19.51 17.67
CA ILE A 136 6.95 -19.85 18.45
C ILE A 136 6.54 -21.29 18.10
N GLU A 137 6.12 -22.05 19.11
CA GLU A 137 5.70 -23.45 18.91
C GLU A 137 4.38 -23.53 18.13
N THR A 138 3.41 -22.69 18.51
CA THR A 138 2.08 -22.66 17.90
C THR A 138 1.70 -21.24 17.49
N ASN A 139 0.90 -21.12 16.43
CA ASN A 139 0.38 -19.83 15.99
C ASN A 139 -0.95 -19.51 16.71
N PRO A 140 -0.97 -18.55 17.66
CA PRO A 140 -2.14 -18.28 18.50
C PRO A 140 -3.35 -17.72 17.73
N ILE A 141 -3.16 -17.34 16.45
CA ILE A 141 -4.21 -16.80 15.58
C ILE A 141 -4.34 -17.60 14.27
N ALA A 142 -3.94 -18.88 14.26
CA ALA A 142 -4.04 -19.73 13.08
C ALA A 142 -5.46 -19.70 12.44
N HIS A 143 -6.48 -19.77 13.29
CA HIS A 143 -7.90 -19.79 12.94
C HIS A 143 -8.50 -18.41 12.66
N LEU A 144 -7.75 -17.31 12.77
CA LEU A 144 -8.24 -15.97 12.46
C LEU A 144 -8.79 -15.92 11.03
N SER A 145 -10.09 -15.70 10.89
CA SER A 145 -10.71 -15.52 9.58
C SER A 145 -10.39 -14.14 9.03
N VAL A 146 -9.97 -14.07 7.77
CA VAL A 146 -9.61 -12.82 7.10
C VAL A 146 -10.67 -12.54 6.03
N PRO A 147 -11.36 -11.38 6.07
CA PRO A 147 -12.46 -11.10 5.15
C PRO A 147 -11.97 -11.10 3.72
N SER A 148 -12.76 -11.64 2.78
CA SER A 148 -12.44 -11.69 1.34
C SER A 148 -12.10 -10.31 0.77
N ALA A 149 -11.28 -10.29 -0.28
CA ALA A 149 -10.97 -9.04 -0.94
C ALA A 149 -12.18 -8.60 -1.77
N GLU A 150 -12.53 -7.32 -1.68
CA GLU A 150 -13.54 -6.72 -2.54
C GLU A 150 -12.86 -6.13 -3.77
N GLY A 151 -13.31 -6.53 -4.96
CA GLY A 151 -12.90 -5.89 -6.21
C GLY A 151 -13.68 -4.60 -6.42
N ARG A 152 -13.02 -3.59 -7.00
CA ARG A 152 -13.72 -2.50 -7.70
C ARG A 152 -13.41 -2.67 -9.16
N GLU A 153 -14.41 -3.08 -9.91
CA GLU A 153 -14.31 -3.12 -11.36
C GLU A 153 -14.46 -1.69 -11.87
N VAL A 154 -13.39 -1.19 -12.51
CA VAL A 154 -13.42 0.10 -13.20
C VAL A 154 -13.03 -0.19 -14.63
N TYR A 155 -14.06 -0.30 -15.47
CA TYR A 155 -13.93 -0.33 -16.90
C TYR A 155 -14.10 1.09 -17.45
N ILE A 156 -13.21 1.47 -18.36
CA ILE A 156 -13.21 2.74 -19.08
C ILE A 156 -13.26 2.39 -20.56
N CYS A 157 -14.43 2.51 -21.18
CA CYS A 157 -14.56 2.24 -22.60
C CYS A 157 -13.90 3.36 -23.44
N PRO A 158 -13.71 3.19 -24.76
CA PRO A 158 -13.01 4.18 -25.59
C PRO A 158 -13.63 5.58 -25.53
N THR A 159 -14.96 5.70 -25.56
CA THR A 159 -15.65 7.01 -25.51
C THR A 159 -15.51 7.68 -24.13
N GLU A 160 -15.55 6.90 -23.05
CA GLU A 160 -15.27 7.38 -21.70
C GLU A 160 -13.81 7.82 -21.54
N PHE A 161 -12.87 7.11 -22.18
CA PHE A 161 -11.46 7.47 -22.18
C PHE A 161 -11.22 8.81 -22.87
N GLU A 162 -11.82 9.05 -24.03
CA GLU A 162 -11.75 10.36 -24.71
C GLU A 162 -12.40 11.47 -23.88
N THR A 163 -13.55 11.19 -23.26
CA THR A 163 -14.19 12.14 -22.34
C THR A 163 -13.25 12.47 -21.18
N LEU A 164 -12.60 11.47 -20.59
CA LEU A 164 -11.64 11.65 -19.50
C LEU A 164 -10.44 12.51 -19.96
N LEU A 165 -9.90 12.26 -21.15
CA LEU A 165 -8.79 13.03 -21.72
C LEU A 165 -9.15 14.50 -21.92
N SER A 166 -10.40 14.84 -22.23
CA SER A 166 -10.85 16.24 -22.35
C SER A 166 -10.68 17.05 -21.04
N PHE A 167 -10.65 16.39 -19.88
CA PHE A 167 -10.39 17.02 -18.59
C PHE A 167 -8.91 17.04 -18.18
N VAL A 168 -8.01 16.46 -18.98
CA VAL A 168 -6.57 16.47 -18.72
C VAL A 168 -5.98 17.79 -19.20
N ARG A 169 -5.25 18.48 -18.32
CA ARG A 169 -4.71 19.82 -18.60
C ARG A 169 -3.31 19.82 -19.19
N THR A 170 -2.60 18.71 -19.10
CA THR A 170 -1.19 18.67 -19.48
C THR A 170 -0.93 17.50 -20.42
N GLU A 171 -0.23 17.79 -21.50
CA GLU A 171 0.11 16.80 -22.52
C GLU A 171 0.87 15.61 -21.93
N ARG A 172 1.87 15.88 -21.08
CA ARG A 172 2.66 14.83 -20.39
C ARG A 172 1.82 13.85 -19.56
N PHE A 173 0.71 14.32 -18.98
CA PHE A 173 -0.20 13.41 -18.27
C PHE A 173 -1.09 12.66 -19.27
N ALA A 174 -1.57 13.32 -20.33
CA ALA A 174 -2.35 12.67 -21.40
C ALA A 174 -1.55 11.55 -22.09
N GLU A 175 -0.28 11.80 -22.43
CA GLU A 175 0.66 10.82 -22.99
C GLU A 175 0.84 9.61 -22.07
N LEU A 176 1.04 9.84 -20.76
CA LEU A 176 1.15 8.76 -19.77
C LEU A 176 -0.13 7.91 -19.75
N LEU A 177 -1.30 8.54 -19.79
CA LEU A 177 -2.59 7.83 -19.80
C LEU A 177 -2.79 7.04 -21.09
N LYS A 178 -2.54 7.65 -22.26
CA LYS A 178 -2.64 6.99 -23.57
C LYS A 178 -1.70 5.79 -23.68
N ALA A 179 -0.44 5.96 -23.28
CA ALA A 179 0.52 4.86 -23.27
C ALA A 179 0.09 3.72 -22.34
N THR A 180 -0.43 4.03 -21.15
CA THR A 180 -0.94 3.01 -20.22
C THR A 180 -2.18 2.31 -20.79
N TYR A 181 -3.11 3.07 -21.39
CA TYR A 181 -4.36 2.56 -21.94
C TYR A 181 -4.15 1.69 -23.18
N GLN A 182 -3.11 1.94 -23.98
CA GLN A 182 -2.83 1.18 -25.21
C GLN A 182 -1.90 -0.03 -25.01
N THR A 183 -1.06 -0.03 -23.96
CA THR A 183 -0.12 -1.15 -23.70
C THR A 183 -0.60 -2.13 -22.64
N GLY A 184 -1.54 -1.70 -21.78
CA GLY A 184 -1.96 -2.47 -20.62
C GLY A 184 -0.83 -2.80 -19.64
N CYS A 185 0.32 -2.10 -19.70
CA CYS A 185 1.45 -2.38 -18.82
C CYS A 185 1.13 -2.10 -17.34
N ARG A 186 1.93 -2.65 -16.41
CA ARG A 186 1.69 -2.39 -14.98
C ARG A 186 2.01 -0.92 -14.67
N PRO A 187 1.30 -0.28 -13.73
CA PRO A 187 1.61 1.09 -13.32
C PRO A 187 3.08 1.28 -12.89
N GLN A 188 3.73 0.28 -12.30
CA GLN A 188 5.14 0.39 -11.95
C GLN A 188 6.08 0.28 -13.16
N GLU A 189 5.66 -0.39 -14.23
CA GLU A 189 6.43 -0.56 -15.47
C GLU A 189 6.47 0.77 -16.25
N ILE A 190 5.32 1.43 -16.46
CA ILE A 190 5.25 2.72 -17.16
C ILE A 190 6.01 3.83 -16.43
N LEU A 191 6.02 3.82 -15.09
CA LEU A 191 6.74 4.80 -14.28
C LEU A 191 8.25 4.55 -14.20
N ARG A 192 8.72 3.39 -14.68
CA ARG A 192 10.12 2.97 -14.57
C ARG A 192 10.82 2.72 -15.89
N VAL A 193 10.11 2.72 -17.01
CA VAL A 193 10.71 2.55 -18.34
C VAL A 193 11.75 3.65 -18.60
N GLU A 194 12.84 3.26 -19.24
CA GLU A 194 14.04 4.08 -19.53
C GLU A 194 14.45 3.77 -20.96
N ALA A 195 15.27 4.63 -21.57
CA ALA A 195 15.74 4.42 -22.94
C ALA A 195 16.41 3.05 -23.15
N ARG A 196 17.20 2.58 -22.17
CA ARG A 196 17.83 1.24 -22.20
C ARG A 196 16.87 0.05 -22.22
N HIS A 197 15.59 0.28 -21.94
CA HIS A 197 14.54 -0.74 -22.03
C HIS A 197 13.88 -0.75 -23.41
N VAL A 198 14.15 0.21 -24.28
CA VAL A 198 13.43 0.36 -25.55
C VAL A 198 14.17 -0.39 -26.65
N ASP A 199 13.44 -1.24 -27.36
CA ASP A 199 13.86 -1.90 -28.59
C ASP A 199 12.93 -1.40 -29.70
N LEU A 200 13.35 -0.29 -30.34
CA LEU A 200 12.58 0.38 -31.39
C LEU A 200 12.39 -0.52 -32.62
N ALA A 201 13.40 -1.33 -32.97
CA ALA A 201 13.35 -2.21 -34.12
C ALA A 201 12.25 -3.28 -34.01
N ASN A 202 11.91 -3.69 -32.79
CA ASN A 202 10.88 -4.70 -32.53
C ASN A 202 9.64 -4.13 -31.82
N SER A 203 9.46 -2.80 -31.84
CA SER A 203 8.30 -2.10 -31.26
C SER A 203 7.96 -2.55 -29.84
N ARG A 204 8.96 -2.59 -28.94
CA ARG A 204 8.75 -3.14 -27.59
C ARG A 204 9.58 -2.47 -26.50
N TRP A 205 9.06 -2.50 -25.28
CA TRP A 205 9.85 -2.32 -24.06
C TRP A 205 10.25 -3.68 -23.48
N VAL A 206 11.52 -3.83 -23.12
CA VAL A 206 12.11 -5.05 -22.57
C VAL A 206 12.68 -4.75 -21.19
N PHE A 207 12.01 -5.24 -20.16
CA PHE A 207 12.54 -5.23 -18.80
C PHE A 207 13.30 -6.54 -18.56
N PRO A 208 14.58 -6.48 -18.15
CA PRO A 208 15.34 -7.69 -17.88
C PRO A 208 14.73 -8.49 -16.73
N LYS A 209 15.12 -9.77 -16.63
CA LYS A 209 14.65 -10.68 -15.57
C LYS A 209 14.83 -10.08 -14.18
N SER A 210 15.95 -9.42 -13.90
CA SER A 210 16.26 -8.80 -12.60
C SER A 210 15.27 -7.69 -12.20
N GLU A 211 14.65 -7.02 -13.17
CA GLU A 211 13.71 -5.91 -12.98
C GLU A 211 12.24 -6.34 -13.09
N SER A 212 12.01 -7.55 -13.57
CA SER A 212 10.68 -8.12 -13.77
C SER A 212 10.07 -8.62 -12.45
N LYS A 213 8.75 -8.49 -12.30
CA LYS A 213 8.04 -8.96 -11.11
C LYS A 213 8.23 -10.47 -10.94
N GLY A 214 8.78 -10.87 -9.79
CA GLY A 214 9.08 -12.27 -9.47
C GLY A 214 10.41 -12.79 -10.02
N LYS A 215 11.13 -11.98 -10.80
CA LYS A 215 12.50 -12.24 -11.27
C LYS A 215 12.74 -13.60 -11.97
N ARG A 216 11.75 -14.08 -12.74
CA ARG A 216 11.85 -15.39 -13.43
C ARG A 216 12.15 -15.27 -14.92
N THR A 217 11.37 -14.46 -15.62
CA THR A 217 11.49 -14.21 -17.06
C THR A 217 11.58 -12.71 -17.32
N PRO A 218 12.16 -12.28 -18.45
CA PRO A 218 12.03 -10.90 -18.91
C PRO A 218 10.56 -10.52 -19.10
N ARG A 219 10.25 -9.24 -18.89
CA ARG A 219 8.93 -8.67 -19.16
C ARG A 219 9.01 -7.84 -20.43
N ILE A 220 8.34 -8.34 -21.47
CA ILE A 220 8.22 -7.66 -22.77
C ILE A 220 6.84 -7.00 -22.86
N ILE A 221 6.79 -5.76 -23.33
CA ILE A 221 5.57 -5.00 -23.60
C ILE A 221 5.65 -4.53 -25.05
N TYR A 222 4.74 -5.02 -25.89
CA TYR A 222 4.64 -4.59 -27.29
C TYR A 222 3.87 -3.27 -27.39
N LEU A 223 4.30 -2.42 -28.32
CA LEU A 223 3.81 -1.06 -28.49
C LEU A 223 2.94 -0.98 -29.74
N SER A 224 1.82 -0.27 -29.62
CA SER A 224 1.10 0.25 -30.78
C SER A 224 1.94 1.32 -31.48
N GLU A 225 1.57 1.66 -32.71
CA GLU A 225 2.21 2.71 -33.51
C GLU A 225 2.31 4.04 -32.74
N TYR A 226 1.20 4.52 -32.16
CA TYR A 226 1.20 5.73 -31.35
C TYR A 226 2.19 5.68 -30.17
N VAL A 227 2.24 4.55 -29.45
CA VAL A 227 3.13 4.43 -28.29
C VAL A 227 4.59 4.28 -28.72
N LEU A 228 4.85 3.68 -29.88
CA LEU A 228 6.17 3.62 -30.48
C LEU A 228 6.68 5.02 -30.84
N GLU A 229 5.89 5.83 -31.54
CA GLU A 229 6.22 7.22 -31.90
C GLU A 229 6.48 8.07 -30.65
N LEU A 230 5.59 7.99 -29.66
CA LEU A 230 5.77 8.64 -28.37
C LEU A 230 7.05 8.18 -27.67
N THR A 231 7.32 6.87 -27.68
CA THR A 231 8.53 6.31 -27.05
C THR A 231 9.79 6.80 -27.76
N SER A 232 9.82 6.79 -29.10
CA SER A 232 10.97 7.27 -29.88
C SER A 232 11.29 8.71 -29.53
N ARG A 233 10.28 9.60 -29.56
CA ARG A 233 10.46 11.00 -29.16
C ARG A 233 10.96 11.15 -27.72
N LEU A 234 10.44 10.35 -26.78
CA LEU A 234 10.87 10.42 -25.38
C LEU A 234 12.29 9.88 -25.18
N VAL A 235 12.75 8.91 -25.97
CA VAL A 235 14.12 8.41 -25.96
C VAL A 235 15.09 9.52 -26.40
N ASP A 236 14.77 10.24 -27.47
CA ASP A 236 15.59 11.35 -27.96
C ASP A 236 15.65 12.49 -26.96
N GLN A 237 14.51 12.83 -26.34
CA GLN A 237 14.44 13.88 -25.32
C GLN A 237 15.11 13.47 -24.00
N HIS A 238 15.06 12.19 -23.64
CA HIS A 238 15.47 11.66 -22.35
C HIS A 238 16.29 10.37 -22.52
N PRO A 239 17.53 10.47 -23.05
CA PRO A 239 18.38 9.30 -23.32
C PRO A 239 18.81 8.58 -22.04
N THR A 240 18.73 9.26 -20.88
CA THR A 240 19.00 8.68 -19.56
C THR A 240 17.86 8.94 -18.57
N GLY A 241 17.70 8.01 -17.62
CA GLY A 241 16.65 8.05 -16.62
C GLY A 241 15.28 7.65 -17.18
N LYS A 242 14.21 8.01 -16.44
CA LYS A 242 12.84 7.61 -16.78
C LYS A 242 12.33 8.38 -17.99
N LEU A 243 11.68 7.69 -18.92
CA LEU A 243 11.12 8.30 -20.13
C LEU A 243 9.96 9.24 -19.79
N PHE A 244 9.00 8.76 -19.00
CA PHE A 244 7.82 9.55 -18.65
C PHE A 244 8.11 10.51 -17.50
N ARG A 245 8.10 11.81 -17.82
CA ARG A 245 8.35 12.90 -16.87
C ARG A 245 7.11 13.76 -16.67
N ASN A 246 6.98 14.33 -15.48
CA ASN A 246 5.90 15.23 -15.12
C ASN A 246 6.17 16.66 -15.63
N ASN A 247 5.24 17.59 -15.42
CA ASN A 247 5.35 18.98 -15.88
C ASN A 247 6.53 19.76 -15.27
N SER A 248 7.07 19.32 -14.13
CA SER A 248 8.27 19.90 -13.51
C SER A 248 9.57 19.30 -14.05
N GLY A 249 9.52 18.42 -15.05
CA GLY A 249 10.70 17.77 -15.64
C GLY A 249 11.22 16.55 -14.88
N GLY A 250 10.73 16.31 -13.66
CA GLY A 250 11.07 15.13 -12.87
C GLY A 250 10.29 13.88 -13.33
N PRO A 251 10.75 12.66 -12.97
CA PRO A 251 10.01 11.44 -13.26
C PRO A 251 8.62 11.43 -12.59
N TRP A 252 7.65 10.77 -13.24
CA TRP A 252 6.38 10.48 -12.56
C TRP A 252 6.60 9.52 -11.38
N THR A 253 5.90 9.78 -10.28
CA THR A 253 5.87 8.91 -9.10
C THR A 253 4.43 8.49 -8.83
N THR A 254 4.25 7.44 -8.04
CA THR A 254 2.91 6.99 -7.61
C THR A 254 2.13 8.13 -6.95
N SER A 255 2.81 8.95 -6.14
CA SER A 255 2.23 10.12 -5.49
C SER A 255 1.85 11.23 -6.49
N SER A 256 2.74 11.61 -7.41
CA SER A 256 2.45 12.69 -8.36
C SER A 256 1.35 12.30 -9.34
N VAL A 257 1.30 11.04 -9.77
CA VAL A 257 0.18 10.49 -10.55
C VAL A 257 -1.11 10.49 -9.74
N GLY A 258 -1.07 10.07 -8.47
CA GLY A 258 -2.22 10.11 -7.57
C GLY A 258 -2.78 11.53 -7.37
N CYS A 259 -1.91 12.53 -7.27
CA CYS A 259 -2.31 13.94 -7.25
C CYS A 259 -3.01 14.35 -8.55
N GLN A 260 -2.50 13.94 -9.73
CA GLN A 260 -3.15 14.25 -11.00
C GLN A 260 -4.53 13.60 -11.13
N PHE A 261 -4.69 12.33 -10.72
CA PHE A 261 -6.00 11.68 -10.67
C PHE A 261 -6.97 12.37 -9.70
N THR A 262 -6.48 12.81 -8.55
CA THR A 262 -7.31 13.58 -7.60
C THR A 262 -7.78 14.89 -8.22
N ASN A 263 -6.89 15.59 -8.93
CA ASN A 263 -7.22 16.83 -9.60
C ASN A 263 -8.19 16.60 -10.77
N LEU A 264 -8.00 15.51 -11.53
CA LEU A 264 -8.88 15.08 -12.61
C LEU A 264 -10.29 14.80 -12.08
N GLN A 265 -10.42 13.98 -11.02
CA GLN A 265 -11.69 13.68 -10.37
C GLN A 265 -12.39 14.97 -9.90
N CYS A 266 -11.64 15.89 -9.26
CA CYS A 266 -12.19 17.18 -8.85
C CYS A 266 -12.69 18.02 -10.03
N ARG A 267 -12.01 18.00 -11.19
CA ARG A 267 -12.44 18.76 -12.38
C ARG A 267 -13.71 18.19 -12.98
N MET A 268 -13.75 16.88 -13.20
CA MET A 268 -14.93 16.16 -13.69
C MET A 268 -16.13 16.39 -12.77
N GLY A 269 -15.92 16.22 -11.46
CA GLY A 269 -16.96 16.41 -10.46
C GLY A 269 -17.49 17.84 -10.40
N LYS A 270 -16.62 18.85 -10.55
CA LYS A 270 -17.05 20.25 -10.63
C LYS A 270 -17.84 20.57 -11.88
N GLN A 271 -17.60 19.88 -12.99
CA GLN A 271 -18.47 20.00 -14.17
C GLN A 271 -19.82 19.37 -13.88
N ARG A 272 -19.84 18.15 -13.31
CA ARG A 272 -21.09 17.49 -12.96
C ARG A 272 -21.94 18.26 -11.94
N MET A 273 -21.30 18.85 -10.93
CA MET A 273 -21.98 19.74 -9.98
C MET A 273 -22.61 20.97 -10.67
N ARG A 274 -21.97 21.52 -11.71
CA ARG A 274 -22.54 22.65 -12.47
C ARG A 274 -23.77 22.22 -13.24
N GLU A 275 -23.71 21.08 -13.91
CA GLU A 275 -24.85 20.48 -14.63
C GLU A 275 -26.03 20.20 -13.68
N LEU A 276 -25.74 19.72 -12.48
CA LEU A 276 -26.75 19.41 -11.45
C LEU A 276 -27.11 20.60 -10.56
N SER A 277 -26.55 21.79 -10.80
CA SER A 277 -26.73 22.98 -9.95
C SER A 277 -26.46 22.78 -8.46
N VAL A 278 -25.55 21.86 -8.11
CA VAL A 278 -25.17 21.56 -6.72
C VAL A 278 -24.35 22.71 -6.13
N ARG A 279 -24.79 23.24 -4.98
CA ARG A 279 -24.11 24.32 -4.25
C ARG A 279 -23.70 23.86 -2.86
N ILE A 280 -22.59 24.41 -2.36
CA ILE A 280 -22.13 24.15 -0.99
C ILE A 280 -22.95 25.02 -0.02
N PRO A 281 -23.58 24.44 1.02
CA PRO A 281 -24.36 25.20 2.00
C PRO A 281 -23.50 26.19 2.79
N GLU A 282 -24.04 27.38 3.03
CA GLU A 282 -23.38 28.43 3.81
C GLU A 282 -23.02 27.99 5.24
N ALA A 283 -23.90 27.22 5.88
CA ALA A 283 -23.65 26.64 7.20
C ALA A 283 -22.41 25.72 7.21
N ALA A 284 -22.19 24.95 6.14
CA ALA A 284 -21.01 24.10 6.01
C ALA A 284 -19.72 24.93 5.84
N ILE A 285 -19.79 26.02 5.06
CA ILE A 285 -18.67 26.97 4.89
C ILE A 285 -18.31 27.59 6.25
N ALA A 286 -19.30 28.09 6.99
CA ALA A 286 -19.10 28.68 8.32
C ALA A 286 -18.46 27.68 9.30
N LYS A 287 -18.91 26.42 9.30
CA LYS A 287 -18.30 25.35 10.11
C LYS A 287 -16.85 25.08 9.70
N ARG A 288 -16.55 25.07 8.40
CA ARG A 288 -15.21 24.77 7.89
C ARG A 288 -14.21 25.88 8.23
N ILE A 289 -14.61 27.15 8.18
CA ILE A 289 -13.76 28.30 8.54
C ILE A 289 -13.15 28.13 9.93
N LYS A 290 -13.93 27.65 10.92
CA LYS A 290 -13.49 27.42 12.31
C LYS A 290 -12.34 26.42 12.44
N THR A 291 -12.09 25.60 11.42
CA THR A 291 -11.02 24.58 11.40
C THR A 291 -9.80 25.00 10.58
N LEU A 292 -9.84 26.14 9.91
CA LEU A 292 -8.75 26.62 9.05
C LEU A 292 -7.68 27.33 9.89
N ARG A 293 -6.42 27.20 9.46
CA ARG A 293 -5.33 28.02 10.03
C ARG A 293 -5.65 29.50 9.75
N PRO A 294 -5.70 30.36 10.79
CA PRO A 294 -6.08 31.76 10.64
C PRO A 294 -5.01 32.59 9.92
N CYS A 295 -3.78 32.11 9.86
CA CYS A 295 -2.65 32.82 9.24
C CYS A 295 -2.04 32.06 8.06
N ARG A 296 -1.28 32.76 7.23
CA ARG A 296 -0.45 32.21 6.14
C ARG A 296 0.97 32.78 6.24
N VAL A 297 1.95 32.06 5.70
CA VAL A 297 3.31 32.58 5.56
C VAL A 297 3.40 33.34 4.24
N SER A 298 3.89 34.59 4.29
CA SER A 298 4.14 35.44 3.13
C SER A 298 5.45 36.17 3.34
N GLY A 299 6.43 35.99 2.44
CA GLY A 299 7.77 36.57 2.60
C GLY A 299 8.48 36.14 3.90
N GLY A 300 8.26 34.91 4.36
CA GLY A 300 8.83 34.39 5.61
C GLY A 300 8.16 34.88 6.90
N ARG A 301 7.16 35.77 6.83
CA ARG A 301 6.41 36.27 7.99
C ARG A 301 5.00 35.68 8.03
N GLU A 302 4.49 35.49 9.25
CA GLU A 302 3.12 35.03 9.47
C GLU A 302 2.15 36.22 9.37
N VAL A 303 1.19 36.14 8.45
CA VAL A 303 0.20 37.19 8.17
C VAL A 303 -1.20 36.62 8.37
N ALA A 304 -2.05 37.33 9.10
CA ALA A 304 -3.44 36.96 9.32
C ALA A 304 -4.22 36.94 8.00
N LYS A 305 -5.06 35.91 7.81
CA LYS A 305 -5.98 35.84 6.67
C LYS A 305 -7.23 36.67 6.97
N THR A 306 -7.68 37.42 5.98
CA THR A 306 -8.94 38.16 6.08
C THR A 306 -10.14 37.17 6.11
N PRO A 307 -11.30 37.57 6.63
CA PRO A 307 -12.51 36.75 6.61
C PRO A 307 -12.88 36.27 5.20
N ALA A 308 -12.70 37.10 4.17
CA ALA A 308 -12.94 36.75 2.79
C ALA A 308 -12.00 35.63 2.29
N VAL A 309 -10.71 35.69 2.64
CA VAL A 309 -9.74 34.65 2.28
C VAL A 309 -10.09 33.33 2.97
N LEU A 310 -10.44 33.35 4.25
CA LEU A 310 -10.85 32.14 4.98
C LEU A 310 -12.14 31.52 4.39
N ARG A 311 -13.11 32.36 4.03
CA ARG A 311 -14.36 31.94 3.40
C ARG A 311 -14.11 31.28 2.04
N GLU A 312 -13.29 31.89 1.20
CA GLU A 312 -12.96 31.35 -0.12
C GLU A 312 -12.16 30.04 0.01
N GLU A 313 -11.17 29.98 0.90
CA GLU A 313 -10.43 28.73 1.17
C GLU A 313 -11.35 27.60 1.66
N ALA A 314 -12.29 27.91 2.57
CA ALA A 314 -13.29 26.96 3.06
C ALA A 314 -14.19 26.47 1.92
N LYS A 315 -14.73 27.39 1.11
CA LYS A 315 -15.59 27.08 -0.03
C LYS A 315 -14.86 26.21 -1.05
N GLN A 316 -13.62 26.56 -1.42
CA GLN A 316 -12.81 25.78 -2.36
C GLN A 316 -12.55 24.35 -1.87
N LYS A 317 -12.18 24.20 -0.58
CA LYS A 317 -11.93 22.89 0.03
C LYS A 317 -13.20 22.03 0.08
N LEU A 318 -14.34 22.62 0.46
CA LEU A 318 -15.63 21.91 0.48
C LEU A 318 -16.10 21.55 -0.93
N THR A 319 -15.96 22.47 -1.89
CA THR A 319 -16.30 22.21 -3.30
C THR A 319 -15.44 21.07 -3.86
N ALA A 320 -14.14 21.04 -3.55
CA ALA A 320 -13.27 19.96 -3.98
C ALA A 320 -13.59 18.62 -3.30
N LEU A 321 -14.09 18.62 -2.06
CA LEU A 321 -14.56 17.42 -1.39
C LEU A 321 -15.85 16.91 -2.02
N GLU A 322 -16.82 17.81 -2.21
CA GLU A 322 -18.12 17.49 -2.80
C GLU A 322 -17.97 17.02 -4.25
N ALA A 323 -17.14 17.68 -5.06
CA ALA A 323 -16.88 17.27 -6.43
C ALA A 323 -16.43 15.80 -6.54
N LYS A 324 -15.70 15.28 -5.55
CA LYS A 324 -15.26 13.87 -5.57
C LYS A 324 -16.43 12.87 -5.40
N ASN A 325 -17.56 13.31 -4.85
CA ASN A 325 -18.78 12.50 -4.76
C ASN A 325 -19.51 12.43 -6.11
N HIS A 326 -19.26 13.37 -7.01
CA HIS A 326 -19.91 13.48 -8.33
C HIS A 326 -19.07 12.96 -9.50
N ALA A 327 -17.91 12.35 -9.23
CA ALA A 327 -17.06 11.80 -10.27
C ALA A 327 -16.31 10.53 -9.82
N PRO A 328 -16.14 9.55 -10.71
CA PRO A 328 -15.40 8.32 -10.41
C PRO A 328 -13.93 8.61 -10.12
N ARG A 329 -13.35 7.81 -9.22
CA ARG A 329 -11.92 7.86 -8.90
C ARG A 329 -11.16 6.86 -9.77
N TYR A 330 -10.31 7.37 -10.64
CA TYR A 330 -9.43 6.55 -11.48
C TYR A 330 -8.02 6.36 -10.90
N SER A 331 -7.33 5.37 -11.45
CA SER A 331 -5.90 5.11 -11.23
C SER A 331 -5.33 4.42 -12.46
N LEU A 332 -4.00 4.38 -12.63
CA LEU A 332 -3.36 3.66 -13.75
C LEU A 332 -3.79 2.17 -13.84
N TYR A 333 -4.16 1.55 -12.72
CA TYR A 333 -4.69 0.19 -12.75
C TYR A 333 -6.02 0.08 -13.50
N ALA A 334 -6.88 1.10 -13.46
CA ALA A 334 -8.14 1.12 -14.21
C ALA A 334 -7.89 1.04 -15.74
N PHE A 335 -6.87 1.74 -16.24
CA PHE A 335 -6.49 1.74 -17.66
C PHE A 335 -5.93 0.37 -18.06
N ARG A 336 -5.08 -0.24 -17.22
CA ARG A 336 -4.64 -1.63 -17.44
C ARG A 336 -5.80 -2.62 -17.46
N HIS A 337 -6.77 -2.43 -16.55
CA HIS A 337 -7.94 -3.30 -16.51
C HIS A 337 -8.81 -3.13 -17.77
N SER A 338 -9.00 -1.88 -18.20
CA SER A 338 -9.77 -1.52 -19.39
C SER A 338 -9.11 -1.99 -20.68
N TRP A 339 -7.79 -1.92 -20.78
CA TRP A 339 -7.04 -2.48 -21.91
C TRP A 339 -7.34 -3.97 -22.11
N ALA A 340 -7.35 -4.75 -21.01
CA ALA A 340 -7.65 -6.17 -21.09
C ALA A 340 -9.11 -6.43 -21.46
N THR A 341 -10.06 -5.66 -20.90
CA THR A 341 -11.47 -5.74 -21.28
C THR A 341 -11.66 -5.43 -22.77
N ASN A 342 -11.07 -4.35 -23.27
CA ASN A 342 -11.13 -3.96 -24.69
C ASN A 342 -10.50 -5.03 -25.60
N ALA A 343 -9.35 -5.58 -25.22
CA ALA A 343 -8.67 -6.63 -25.98
C ALA A 343 -9.55 -7.88 -26.12
N LEU A 344 -10.26 -8.26 -25.05
CA LEU A 344 -11.17 -9.40 -25.04
C LEU A 344 -12.49 -9.11 -25.79
N GLN A 345 -13.14 -7.98 -25.51
CA GLN A 345 -14.47 -7.66 -26.03
C GLN A 345 -14.45 -7.08 -27.44
N THR A 346 -13.56 -6.13 -27.70
CA THR A 346 -13.58 -5.32 -28.93
C THR A 346 -12.66 -5.92 -29.99
N SER A 347 -11.47 -6.36 -29.60
CA SER A 347 -10.50 -6.95 -30.54
C SER A 347 -10.68 -8.47 -30.71
N GLY A 348 -11.45 -9.13 -29.82
CA GLY A 348 -11.71 -10.56 -29.90
C GLY A 348 -10.47 -11.44 -29.66
N LEU A 349 -9.44 -10.91 -28.99
CA LEU A 349 -8.24 -11.67 -28.66
C LEU A 349 -8.56 -12.75 -27.63
N ASP A 350 -7.93 -13.91 -27.76
CA ASP A 350 -8.11 -14.99 -26.80
C ASP A 350 -7.49 -14.65 -25.43
N GLY A 351 -8.05 -15.23 -24.37
CA GLY A 351 -7.62 -14.95 -23.01
C GLY A 351 -6.17 -15.34 -22.69
N LEU A 352 -5.61 -16.34 -23.37
CA LEU A 352 -4.21 -16.72 -23.17
C LEU A 352 -3.28 -15.65 -23.75
N THR A 353 -3.54 -15.20 -24.98
CA THR A 353 -2.78 -14.12 -25.61
C THR A 353 -2.84 -12.84 -24.78
N VAL A 354 -4.04 -12.43 -24.34
CA VAL A 354 -4.19 -11.25 -23.45
C VAL A 354 -3.40 -11.44 -22.15
N ALA A 355 -3.47 -12.62 -21.52
CA ALA A 355 -2.72 -12.90 -20.29
C ALA A 355 -1.19 -12.82 -20.50
N VAL A 356 -0.69 -13.33 -21.62
CA VAL A 356 0.74 -13.25 -22.01
C VAL A 356 1.16 -11.80 -22.25
N LEU A 357 0.38 -11.03 -23.01
CA LEU A 357 0.62 -9.61 -23.26
C LEU A 357 0.58 -8.78 -21.96
N MET A 358 -0.28 -9.14 -21.01
CA MET A 358 -0.30 -8.56 -19.66
C MET A 358 0.88 -9.01 -18.78
N GLY A 359 1.62 -10.04 -19.18
CA GLY A 359 2.71 -10.62 -18.40
C GLY A 359 2.22 -11.32 -17.15
N HIS A 360 1.06 -11.99 -17.22
CA HIS A 360 0.56 -12.87 -16.18
C HIS A 360 1.37 -14.17 -16.17
N LYS A 361 1.82 -14.58 -14.98
CA LYS A 361 2.47 -15.89 -14.81
C LYS A 361 1.48 -17.04 -15.00
N ASP A 362 0.27 -16.83 -14.52
CA ASP A 362 -0.81 -17.81 -14.52
C ASP A 362 -2.00 -17.18 -15.27
N PRO A 363 -2.29 -17.66 -16.50
CA PRO A 363 -3.41 -17.17 -17.30
C PRO A 363 -4.77 -17.26 -16.60
N SER A 364 -4.95 -18.19 -15.64
CA SER A 364 -6.18 -18.29 -14.86
C SER A 364 -6.50 -17.03 -14.05
N THR A 365 -5.48 -16.19 -13.78
CA THR A 365 -5.69 -14.88 -13.14
C THR A 365 -6.58 -13.99 -14.00
N LEU A 366 -6.42 -14.04 -15.33
CA LEU A 366 -7.27 -13.29 -16.24
C LEU A 366 -8.69 -13.84 -16.19
N ALA A 367 -8.86 -15.16 -16.32
CA ALA A 367 -10.17 -15.81 -16.25
C ALA A 367 -10.93 -15.46 -14.97
N ARG A 368 -10.29 -15.54 -13.79
CA ARG A 368 -10.92 -15.19 -12.50
C ARG A 368 -11.32 -13.72 -12.40
N THR A 369 -10.58 -12.83 -13.06
CA THR A 369 -10.81 -11.37 -12.99
C THR A 369 -11.89 -10.95 -13.99
N TYR A 370 -11.89 -11.53 -15.19
CA TYR A 370 -12.73 -11.15 -16.31
C TYR A 370 -13.84 -12.16 -16.62
N GLN A 371 -14.13 -13.06 -15.67
CA GLN A 371 -15.13 -14.12 -15.85
C GLN A 371 -16.52 -13.58 -16.23
N HIS A 372 -16.87 -12.38 -15.75
CA HIS A 372 -18.13 -11.73 -16.09
C HIS A 372 -18.23 -11.41 -17.60
N LEU A 373 -17.10 -11.15 -18.27
CA LEU A 373 -17.05 -10.97 -19.73
C LEU A 373 -17.37 -12.27 -20.46
N SER A 374 -16.87 -13.40 -19.95
CA SER A 374 -17.19 -14.74 -20.48
C SER A 374 -18.62 -15.18 -20.19
N HIS A 375 -19.41 -14.42 -19.44
CA HIS A 375 -20.83 -14.68 -19.25
C HIS A 375 -21.73 -13.78 -20.12
N ASN A 376 -21.17 -12.95 -21.02
CA ASN A 376 -21.98 -12.14 -21.94
C ASN A 376 -22.69 -13.07 -22.94
N PRO A 377 -24.03 -13.22 -22.87
CA PRO A 377 -24.75 -14.19 -23.70
C PRO A 377 -24.64 -13.89 -25.19
N ALA A 378 -24.59 -12.61 -25.58
CA ALA A 378 -24.47 -12.21 -26.98
C ALA A 378 -23.09 -12.58 -27.54
N HIS A 379 -22.03 -12.36 -26.75
CA HIS A 379 -20.67 -12.77 -27.14
C HIS A 379 -20.56 -14.29 -27.25
N LEU A 380 -21.05 -15.03 -26.25
CA LEU A 380 -21.02 -16.50 -26.27
C LEU A 380 -21.83 -17.08 -27.44
N LEU A 381 -23.00 -16.52 -27.74
CA LEU A 381 -23.80 -16.91 -28.91
C LEU A 381 -23.06 -16.62 -30.23
N GLN A 382 -22.39 -15.47 -30.34
CA GLN A 382 -21.58 -15.15 -31.51
C GLN A 382 -20.42 -16.14 -31.68
N GLN A 383 -19.71 -16.50 -30.61
CA GLN A 383 -18.64 -17.51 -30.68
C GLN A 383 -19.19 -18.89 -31.03
N ALA A 384 -20.31 -19.32 -30.43
CA ALA A 384 -20.95 -20.59 -30.76
C ALA A 384 -21.37 -20.66 -32.24
N ARG A 385 -21.90 -19.57 -32.80
CA ARG A 385 -22.21 -19.48 -34.23
C ARG A 385 -20.97 -19.59 -35.13
N ARG A 386 -19.83 -19.04 -34.72
CA ARG A 386 -18.55 -19.19 -35.46
C ARG A 386 -18.02 -20.62 -35.45
N ILE A 387 -18.30 -21.39 -34.40
CA ILE A 387 -17.88 -22.80 -34.31
C ILE A 387 -18.77 -23.71 -35.18
N ALA A 388 -20.02 -23.31 -35.42
CA ALA A 388 -20.98 -24.07 -36.20
C ALA A 388 -20.81 -23.92 -37.74
N VAL A 389 -19.84 -23.11 -38.19
CA VAL A 389 -19.42 -22.94 -39.59
C VAL A 389 -18.05 -23.57 -39.73
#